data_AF-A0A7Y8I2L4-F1
#
_entry.id   AF-A0A7Y8I2L4-F1
#
_cell.length_a   1.000
_cell.length_b   1.000
_cell.length_c   1.000
_cell.angle_alpha   90.00
_cell.angle_beta   90.00
_cell.angle_gamma   90.00
#
_symmetry.space_group_name_H-M   'P 1'
#
loop_
_entity.id
_entity.type
_entity.pdbx_description
1 polymer ?
#
loop_
_entity_poly.entity_id
_entity_poly.type
_entity_poly.pdbx_seq_one_letter_code
_entity_poly.pdbx_strand_id
1 'polypeptide(L)'
;MIDLQEDRLDFQRLDALVDGWLADERPATRPDLVVNSATGEPGAAAGSRVNIYGWGIALRPGATRVLMDGLDARVASVETIDGSELVIAIVPEGLRGKTSARLQVVSGEERSDEIEVEVKEVQPGIYPLTYAAPPGGRVNLLVSGIGGCGRAISVTAGGKPAPLNSCSASGWYPGAWEVEVTLSPDLPPGETPLVLEVEGLTSPQYRVRVE
;
A
#
# COMPACT_ATOMS: atom_id res chain seq x y z
N MET A 1 -43.55 -27.79 -38.02
CA MET A 1 -43.18 -26.36 -38.06
C MET A 1 -43.43 -25.81 -36.68
N ILE A 2 -42.37 -25.55 -35.92
CA ILE A 2 -42.46 -24.85 -34.64
C ILE A 2 -42.26 -23.37 -34.98
N ASP A 3 -43.26 -22.57 -34.67
CA ASP A 3 -43.25 -21.12 -34.82
C ASP A 3 -42.40 -20.54 -33.68
N LEU A 4 -41.16 -20.17 -34.00
CA LEU A 4 -40.28 -19.45 -33.09
C LEU A 4 -40.65 -17.96 -33.24
N GLN A 5 -41.65 -17.52 -32.49
CA GLN A 5 -41.86 -16.09 -32.29
C GLN A 5 -40.64 -15.55 -31.54
N GLU A 6 -39.86 -14.72 -32.22
CA GLU A 6 -38.75 -13.98 -31.64
C GLU A 6 -39.27 -13.11 -30.49
N ASP A 7 -39.08 -13.58 -29.26
CA ASP A 7 -39.05 -12.73 -28.06
C ASP A 7 -37.92 -11.73 -28.25
N ARG A 8 -38.21 -10.63 -28.97
CA ARG A 8 -37.39 -9.44 -28.96
C ARG A 8 -37.38 -8.94 -27.52
N LEU A 9 -36.33 -9.29 -26.79
CA LEU A 9 -35.93 -8.61 -25.57
C LEU A 9 -36.03 -7.11 -25.84
N ASP A 10 -36.97 -6.48 -25.16
CA ASP A 10 -37.20 -5.06 -25.25
C ASP A 10 -36.00 -4.37 -24.59
N PHE A 11 -34.98 -4.09 -25.39
CA PHE A 11 -33.73 -3.49 -24.94
C PHE A 11 -33.98 -2.15 -24.22
N GLN A 12 -35.07 -1.45 -24.50
CA GLN A 12 -35.43 -0.23 -23.78
C GLN A 12 -35.87 -0.51 -22.34
N ARG A 13 -36.53 -1.66 -22.09
CA ARG A 13 -36.81 -2.13 -20.73
C ARG A 13 -35.56 -2.62 -20.01
N LEU A 14 -34.62 -3.22 -20.74
CA LEU A 14 -33.34 -3.63 -20.17
C LEU A 14 -32.52 -2.40 -19.77
N ASP A 15 -32.45 -1.38 -20.63
CA ASP A 15 -31.76 -0.11 -20.36
C ASP A 15 -32.41 0.62 -19.17
N ALA A 16 -33.74 0.70 -19.09
CA ALA A 16 -34.41 1.31 -17.95
C ALA A 16 -34.24 0.51 -16.63
N LEU A 17 -34.11 -0.82 -16.71
CA LEU A 17 -33.78 -1.68 -15.56
C LEU A 17 -32.33 -1.50 -15.11
N VAL A 18 -31.40 -1.40 -16.07
CA VAL A 18 -29.97 -1.16 -15.81
C VAL A 18 -29.76 0.25 -15.26
N ASP A 19 -30.39 1.28 -15.84
CA ASP A 19 -30.34 2.66 -15.34
C ASP A 19 -30.97 2.79 -13.95
N GLY A 20 -32.06 2.06 -13.68
CA GLY A 20 -32.67 1.99 -12.35
C GLY A 20 -31.77 1.28 -11.33
N TRP A 21 -31.10 0.18 -11.73
CA TRP A 21 -30.11 -0.50 -10.91
C TRP A 21 -28.89 0.37 -10.63
N LEU A 22 -28.37 1.09 -11.64
CA LEU A 22 -27.24 2.01 -11.49
C LEU A 22 -27.60 3.27 -10.70
N ALA A 23 -28.89 3.65 -10.63
CA ALA A 23 -29.36 4.78 -9.83
C ALA A 23 -29.62 4.40 -8.35
N ASP A 24 -30.01 3.15 -8.07
CA ASP A 24 -30.22 2.62 -6.72
C ASP A 24 -28.95 1.97 -6.12
N GLU A 25 -28.03 1.51 -6.95
CA GLU A 25 -26.63 1.35 -6.56
C GLU A 25 -26.10 2.76 -6.30
N ARG A 26 -26.16 3.20 -5.03
CA ARG A 26 -25.21 4.21 -4.57
C ARG A 26 -23.86 3.77 -5.16
N PRO A 27 -23.13 4.63 -5.92
CA PRO A 27 -21.79 4.28 -6.36
C PRO A 27 -21.11 3.69 -5.14
N ALA A 28 -20.49 2.52 -5.23
CA ALA A 28 -20.09 1.77 -4.04
C ALA A 28 -18.98 2.52 -3.30
N THR A 29 -19.37 3.59 -2.59
CA THR A 29 -18.63 4.60 -1.84
C THR A 29 -18.11 3.94 -0.58
N ARG A 30 -17.63 2.72 -0.70
CA ARG A 30 -17.12 1.89 0.35
C ARG A 30 -15.74 1.46 -0.10
N PRO A 31 -14.70 1.82 0.66
CA PRO A 31 -13.44 1.15 0.50
C PRO A 31 -13.64 -0.34 0.81
N ASP A 32 -13.29 -1.20 -0.14
CA ASP A 32 -13.57 -2.64 -0.06
C ASP A 32 -12.37 -3.41 0.50
N LEU A 33 -11.17 -2.94 0.17
CA LEU A 33 -9.93 -3.57 0.58
C LEU A 33 -8.87 -2.53 0.92
N VAL A 34 -8.28 -2.66 2.09
CA VAL A 34 -7.16 -1.84 2.56
C VAL A 34 -5.96 -2.75 2.74
N VAL A 35 -4.99 -2.63 1.84
CA VAL A 35 -3.80 -3.47 1.81
C VAL A 35 -2.60 -2.64 2.22
N ASN A 36 -1.82 -3.14 3.18
CA ASN A 36 -0.52 -2.58 3.48
C ASN A 36 0.41 -2.82 2.29
N SER A 37 0.89 -1.74 1.66
CA SER A 37 1.70 -1.86 0.44
C SER A 37 2.98 -2.68 0.69
N ALA A 38 3.53 -2.61 1.91
CA ALA A 38 4.79 -3.24 2.29
C ALA A 38 4.71 -4.78 2.35
N THR A 39 3.56 -5.34 2.74
CA THR A 39 3.38 -6.79 2.95
C THR A 39 2.42 -7.44 1.97
N GLY A 40 1.55 -6.65 1.33
CA GLY A 40 0.44 -7.19 0.55
C GLY A 40 -0.67 -7.79 1.41
N GLU A 41 -0.60 -7.64 2.73
CA GLU A 41 -1.63 -8.12 3.65
C GLU A 41 -2.70 -7.05 3.93
N PRO A 42 -3.93 -7.46 4.31
CA PRO A 42 -4.92 -6.53 4.82
C PRO A 42 -4.44 -5.76 6.06
N GLY A 43 -4.91 -4.53 6.21
CA GLY A 43 -4.66 -3.66 7.36
C GLY A 43 -3.75 -2.47 7.07
N ALA A 44 -3.54 -1.64 8.09
CA ALA A 44 -2.80 -0.39 8.01
C ALA A 44 -1.75 -0.33 9.13
N ALA A 45 -0.50 0.01 8.83
CA ALA A 45 0.50 0.28 9.87
C ALA A 45 0.81 1.77 9.93
N ALA A 46 0.92 2.35 11.12
CA ALA A 46 1.20 3.78 11.27
C ALA A 46 2.47 4.20 10.51
N GLY A 47 2.37 5.26 9.70
CA GLY A 47 3.45 5.74 8.83
C GLY A 47 3.72 4.88 7.59
N SER A 48 2.99 3.78 7.38
CA SER A 48 3.08 2.96 6.18
C SER A 48 2.25 3.53 5.04
N ARG A 49 2.58 3.10 3.83
CA ARG A 49 1.71 3.25 2.67
C ARG A 49 0.64 2.17 2.69
N VAL A 50 -0.59 2.53 2.35
CA VAL A 50 -1.71 1.61 2.13
C VAL A 50 -2.33 1.86 0.76
N ASN A 51 -2.80 0.77 0.15
CA ASN A 51 -3.60 0.77 -1.07
C ASN A 51 -5.06 0.55 -0.66
N ILE A 52 -5.94 1.48 -1.01
CA ILE A 52 -7.37 1.44 -0.72
C ILE A 52 -8.10 1.26 -2.05
N TYR A 53 -8.76 0.12 -2.22
CA TYR A 53 -9.53 -0.21 -3.42
C TYR A 53 -11.01 0.02 -3.19
N GLY A 54 -11.74 0.49 -4.20
CA GLY A 54 -13.20 0.62 -4.18
C GLY A 54 -13.74 1.15 -5.51
N TRP A 55 -15.04 1.51 -5.52
CA TRP A 55 -15.72 2.11 -6.67
C TRP A 55 -16.35 3.46 -6.34
N GLY A 56 -16.12 4.50 -7.12
CA GLY A 56 -16.64 5.83 -6.86
C GLY A 56 -16.10 6.47 -5.56
N ILE A 57 -14.98 5.99 -5.02
CA ILE A 57 -14.36 6.56 -3.81
C ILE A 57 -13.51 7.81 -4.10
N ALA A 58 -13.14 8.05 -5.35
CA ALA A 58 -12.26 9.15 -5.72
C ALA A 58 -12.69 9.86 -7.02
N LEU A 59 -13.98 10.16 -7.12
CA LEU A 59 -14.65 10.75 -8.29
C LEU A 59 -14.09 12.12 -8.74
N ARG A 60 -13.33 12.82 -7.87
CA ARG A 60 -12.73 14.11 -8.18
C ARG A 60 -11.23 14.10 -7.88
N PRO A 61 -10.37 13.78 -8.87
CA PRO A 61 -8.92 13.84 -8.73
C PRO A 61 -8.47 15.21 -8.20
N GLY A 62 -7.65 15.21 -7.14
CA GLY A 62 -7.17 16.43 -6.47
C GLY A 62 -8.06 16.97 -5.34
N ALA A 63 -9.27 16.42 -5.15
CA ALA A 63 -10.14 16.73 -4.02
C ALA A 63 -10.35 15.54 -3.06
N THR A 64 -9.65 14.44 -3.29
CA THR A 64 -9.71 13.24 -2.44
C THR A 64 -8.90 13.42 -1.16
N ARG A 65 -9.54 13.15 -0.03
CA ARG A 65 -8.93 13.03 1.29
C ARG A 65 -9.24 11.65 1.85
N VAL A 66 -8.31 11.11 2.62
CA VAL A 66 -8.52 9.88 3.39
C VAL A 66 -8.45 10.25 4.86
N LEU A 67 -9.47 9.87 5.62
CA LEU A 67 -9.55 10.06 7.05
C LEU A 67 -9.46 8.70 7.73
N MET A 68 -8.63 8.60 8.77
CA MET A 68 -8.57 7.42 9.65
C MET A 68 -8.72 7.86 11.10
N ASP A 69 -9.81 7.47 11.76
CA ASP A 69 -10.26 8.04 13.05
C ASP A 69 -10.32 9.58 13.02
N GLY A 70 -10.74 10.15 11.89
CA GLY A 70 -10.80 11.59 11.68
C GLY A 70 -9.45 12.28 11.46
N LEU A 71 -8.33 11.55 11.50
CA LEU A 71 -7.01 12.06 11.16
C LEU A 71 -6.80 12.04 9.65
N ASP A 72 -6.29 13.13 9.07
CA ASP A 72 -5.93 13.19 7.65
C ASP A 72 -4.75 12.24 7.36
N ALA A 73 -5.02 11.23 6.55
CA ALA A 73 -4.02 10.40 5.90
C ALA A 73 -3.58 11.10 4.61
N ARG A 74 -2.27 11.30 4.43
CA ARG A 74 -1.75 11.99 3.25
C ARG A 74 -1.96 11.10 2.03
N VAL A 75 -2.79 11.56 1.09
CA VAL A 75 -2.97 10.90 -0.21
C VAL A 75 -1.73 11.13 -1.06
N ALA A 76 -1.13 10.04 -1.54
CA ALA A 76 0.05 10.03 -2.40
C ALA A 76 -0.35 10.02 -3.88
N SER A 77 -1.31 9.17 -4.24
CA SER A 77 -1.90 9.12 -5.57
C SER A 77 -3.32 8.59 -5.53
N VAL A 78 -4.06 8.90 -6.60
CA VAL A 78 -5.37 8.32 -6.91
C VAL A 78 -5.26 7.82 -8.34
N GLU A 79 -5.60 6.55 -8.54
CA GLU A 79 -5.46 5.84 -9.81
C GLU A 79 -6.78 5.16 -10.15
N THR A 80 -7.07 5.02 -11.45
CA THR A 80 -8.22 4.24 -11.93
C THR A 80 -7.69 2.99 -12.63
N ILE A 81 -8.15 1.82 -12.21
CA ILE A 81 -7.73 0.51 -12.70
C ILE A 81 -8.98 -0.28 -13.08
N ASP A 82 -9.18 -0.54 -14.37
CA ASP A 82 -10.27 -1.36 -14.92
C ASP A 82 -11.67 -0.98 -14.39
N GLY A 83 -11.92 0.33 -14.23
CA GLY A 83 -13.20 0.86 -13.71
C GLY A 83 -13.32 0.91 -12.18
N SER A 84 -12.29 0.46 -11.44
CA SER A 84 -12.14 0.68 -10.00
C SER A 84 -11.18 1.82 -9.69
N GLU A 85 -11.27 2.41 -8.49
CA GLU A 85 -10.30 3.37 -8.00
C GLU A 85 -9.37 2.75 -6.96
N LEU A 86 -8.10 3.11 -7.07
CA LEU A 86 -7.04 2.86 -6.11
C LEU A 86 -6.63 4.20 -5.49
N VAL A 87 -6.86 4.36 -4.20
CA VAL A 87 -6.33 5.48 -3.42
C VAL A 87 -5.12 4.99 -2.64
N ILE A 88 -3.97 5.62 -2.88
CA ILE A 88 -2.74 5.34 -2.15
C ILE A 88 -2.58 6.43 -1.11
N ALA A 89 -2.55 6.04 0.17
CA ALA A 89 -2.44 6.97 1.28
C ALA A 89 -1.36 6.55 2.28
N ILE A 90 -0.88 7.51 3.07
CA ILE A 90 0.04 7.28 4.17
C ILE A 90 -0.75 7.31 5.46
N VAL A 91 -0.70 6.19 6.19
CA VAL A 91 -1.39 6.00 7.45
C VAL A 91 -0.87 7.01 8.48
N PRO A 92 -1.74 7.78 9.17
CA PRO A 92 -1.31 8.76 10.15
C PRO A 92 -0.52 8.14 11.30
N GLU A 93 0.57 8.78 11.72
CA GLU A 93 1.36 8.36 12.90
C GLU A 93 0.52 8.34 14.19
N GLY A 94 -0.54 9.15 14.26
CA GLY A 94 -1.46 9.18 15.41
C GLY A 94 -2.29 7.90 15.62
N LEU A 95 -2.20 6.92 14.72
CA LEU A 95 -2.80 5.60 14.91
C LEU A 95 -1.87 4.59 15.60
N ARG A 96 -0.62 4.98 15.90
CA ARG A 96 0.35 4.09 16.55
C ARG A 96 -0.19 3.55 17.88
N GLY A 97 -0.05 2.24 18.09
CA GLY A 97 -0.52 1.54 19.29
C GLY A 97 -2.01 1.24 19.33
N LYS A 98 -2.78 1.64 18.29
CA LYS A 98 -4.15 1.18 18.10
C LYS A 98 -4.18 -0.18 17.44
N THR A 99 -5.27 -0.91 17.66
CA THR A 99 -5.56 -2.20 17.01
C THR A 99 -6.55 -2.06 15.86
N SER A 100 -7.34 -0.99 15.82
CA SER A 100 -8.25 -0.66 14.71
C SER A 100 -8.42 0.85 14.55
N ALA A 101 -8.93 1.26 13.38
CA ALA A 101 -9.31 2.64 13.07
C ALA A 101 -10.51 2.66 12.11
N ARG A 102 -11.29 3.73 12.13
CA ARG A 102 -12.37 3.97 11.15
C ARG A 102 -11.85 4.75 9.95
N LEU A 103 -11.89 4.13 8.79
CA LEU A 103 -11.47 4.73 7.53
C LEU A 103 -12.66 5.32 6.77
N GLN A 104 -12.52 6.54 6.29
CA GLN A 104 -13.45 7.21 5.39
C GLN A 104 -12.68 7.91 4.28
N VAL A 105 -13.12 7.75 3.04
CA VAL A 105 -12.64 8.53 1.89
C VAL A 105 -13.62 9.68 1.65
N VAL A 106 -13.11 10.89 1.43
CA VAL A 106 -13.89 12.08 1.14
C VAL A 106 -13.45 12.60 -0.21
N SER A 107 -14.38 12.86 -1.13
CA SER A 107 -14.10 13.34 -2.49
C SER A 107 -14.94 14.59 -2.77
N GLY A 108 -14.36 15.77 -2.53
CA GLY A 108 -15.13 17.02 -2.54
C GLY A 108 -16.11 17.09 -1.36
N GLU A 109 -17.42 17.16 -1.65
CA GLU A 109 -18.49 17.19 -0.63
C GLU A 109 -19.00 15.79 -0.28
N GLU A 110 -18.69 14.79 -1.10
CA GLU A 110 -19.14 13.41 -0.93
C GLU A 110 -18.24 12.65 0.03
N ARG A 111 -18.84 11.70 0.76
CA ARG A 111 -18.16 10.87 1.75
C ARG A 111 -18.50 9.41 1.53
N SER A 112 -17.48 8.57 1.69
CA SER A 112 -17.62 7.14 1.77
C SER A 112 -18.32 6.72 3.06
N ASP A 113 -18.89 5.53 3.08
CA ASP A 113 -19.22 4.86 4.34
C ASP A 113 -17.92 4.67 5.15
N GLU A 114 -18.04 4.72 6.48
CA GLU A 114 -16.94 4.37 7.36
C GLU A 114 -16.76 2.85 7.37
N ILE A 115 -15.52 2.39 7.23
CA ILE A 115 -15.16 0.99 7.45
C ILE A 115 -14.19 0.87 8.62
N GLU A 116 -14.24 -0.22 9.36
CA GLU A 116 -13.18 -0.54 10.32
C GLU A 116 -11.99 -1.18 9.59
N VAL A 117 -10.78 -0.70 9.87
CA VAL A 117 -9.53 -1.28 9.39
C VAL A 117 -8.70 -1.73 10.58
N GLU A 118 -8.06 -2.88 10.45
CA GLU A 118 -7.07 -3.34 11.43
C GLU A 118 -5.84 -2.42 11.38
N VAL A 119 -5.39 -1.97 12.55
CA VAL A 119 -4.14 -1.22 12.69
C VAL A 119 -3.07 -2.14 13.24
N LYS A 120 -1.98 -2.28 12.48
CA LYS A 120 -0.82 -3.11 12.78
C LYS A 120 0.31 -2.24 13.34
N GLU A 121 1.13 -2.81 14.23
CA GLU A 121 2.19 -2.04 14.90
C GLU A 121 3.27 -1.53 13.92
N VAL A 122 3.90 -2.44 13.17
CA VAL A 122 4.88 -2.16 12.11
C VAL A 122 4.86 -3.35 11.16
N GLN A 123 5.02 -3.10 9.87
CA GLN A 123 5.14 -4.16 8.87
C GLN A 123 6.19 -3.74 7.84
N PRO A 124 7.49 -3.92 8.13
CA PRO A 124 8.54 -3.46 7.25
C PRO A 124 8.55 -4.26 5.94
N GLY A 125 8.62 -3.57 4.81
CA GLY A 125 8.80 -4.17 3.48
C GLY A 125 10.04 -3.60 2.81
N ILE A 126 10.70 -4.40 1.98
CA ILE A 126 11.91 -4.02 1.24
C ILE A 126 11.62 -4.12 -0.26
N TYR A 127 12.11 -3.16 -1.02
CA TYR A 127 12.15 -3.19 -2.48
C TYR A 127 13.57 -2.81 -2.88
N PRO A 128 14.42 -3.79 -3.25
CA PRO A 128 15.80 -3.50 -3.60
C PRO A 128 15.87 -2.61 -4.85
N LEU A 129 16.58 -1.49 -4.73
CA LEU A 129 16.93 -0.64 -5.88
C LEU A 129 18.25 -1.13 -6.51
N THR A 130 19.09 -1.76 -5.70
CA THR A 130 20.32 -2.43 -6.11
C THR A 130 20.13 -3.95 -5.98
N TYR A 131 20.21 -4.67 -7.10
CA TYR A 131 20.01 -6.13 -7.15
C TYR A 131 21.31 -6.93 -7.03
N ALA A 132 22.45 -6.30 -7.30
CA ALA A 132 23.77 -6.92 -7.20
C ALA A 132 24.80 -5.95 -6.61
N ALA A 133 25.67 -6.44 -5.75
CA ALA A 133 26.79 -5.68 -5.20
C ALA A 133 27.96 -6.62 -4.86
N PRO A 134 29.23 -6.17 -4.97
CA PRO A 134 30.36 -6.97 -4.51
C PRO A 134 30.35 -7.11 -2.98
N PRO A 135 31.09 -8.07 -2.41
CA PRO A 135 31.35 -8.11 -0.97
C PRO A 135 31.92 -6.78 -0.46
N GLY A 136 31.39 -6.26 0.65
CA GLY A 136 31.75 -4.92 1.15
C GLY A 136 31.10 -3.76 0.38
N GLY A 137 30.34 -4.05 -0.67
CA GLY A 137 29.64 -3.08 -1.49
C GLY A 137 28.40 -2.50 -0.81
N ARG A 138 27.85 -1.45 -1.42
CA ARG A 138 26.64 -0.78 -0.94
C ARG A 138 25.41 -1.28 -1.68
N VAL A 139 24.31 -1.39 -0.96
CA VAL A 139 22.99 -1.75 -1.50
C VAL A 139 22.01 -0.67 -1.13
N ASN A 140 21.31 -0.13 -2.13
CA ASN A 140 20.21 0.79 -1.93
C ASN A 140 18.89 0.03 -1.89
N LEU A 141 18.10 0.31 -0.86
CA LEU A 141 16.80 -0.28 -0.58
C LEU A 141 15.77 0.83 -0.58
N LEU A 142 14.63 0.59 -1.19
CA LEU A 142 13.42 1.34 -0.90
C LEU A 142 12.63 0.54 0.14
N VAL A 143 12.25 1.15 1.25
CA VAL A 143 11.58 0.46 2.35
C VAL A 143 10.28 1.16 2.72
N SER A 144 9.25 0.41 3.09
CA SER A 144 7.99 0.98 3.57
C SER A 144 7.57 0.29 4.87
N GLY A 145 6.55 0.85 5.53
CA GLY A 145 6.03 0.32 6.78
C GLY A 145 6.98 0.47 7.97
N ILE A 146 8.05 1.26 7.85
CA ILE A 146 9.02 1.49 8.94
C ILE A 146 8.64 2.66 9.85
N GLY A 147 7.70 3.55 9.48
CA GLY A 147 7.30 4.70 10.29
C GLY A 147 8.40 5.77 10.51
N GLY A 148 9.50 5.70 9.74
CA GLY A 148 10.54 6.72 9.69
C GLY A 148 11.94 6.29 10.12
N CYS A 149 12.94 7.06 9.65
CA CYS A 149 14.37 6.80 9.88
C CYS A 149 14.86 7.02 11.31
N GLY A 150 14.06 7.63 12.19
CA GLY A 150 14.42 7.83 13.60
C GLY A 150 14.26 6.59 14.47
N ARG A 151 13.82 5.46 13.90
CA ARG A 151 13.57 4.22 14.63
C ARG A 151 14.79 3.33 14.66
N ALA A 152 14.78 2.35 15.57
CA ALA A 152 15.78 1.30 15.63
C ALA A 152 15.63 0.37 14.42
N ILE A 153 16.32 0.69 13.33
CA ILE A 153 16.39 -0.09 12.10
C ILE A 153 17.69 -0.91 12.12
N SER A 154 17.58 -2.21 11.90
CA SER A 154 18.74 -3.06 11.62
C SER A 154 18.51 -3.85 10.34
N VAL A 155 19.58 -4.09 9.60
CA VAL A 155 19.54 -4.88 8.37
C VAL A 155 20.58 -5.98 8.48
N THR A 156 20.19 -7.18 8.03
CA THR A 156 21.11 -8.30 7.91
C THR A 156 21.11 -8.84 6.48
N ALA A 157 22.27 -9.30 6.03
CA ALA A 157 22.45 -9.98 4.76
C ALA A 157 23.18 -11.31 5.01
N GLY A 158 22.57 -12.43 4.65
CA GLY A 158 23.16 -13.76 4.87
C GLY A 158 23.39 -14.07 6.36
N GLY A 159 22.55 -13.53 7.24
CA GLY A 159 22.71 -13.61 8.69
C GLY A 159 23.83 -12.74 9.28
N LYS A 160 24.52 -11.94 8.45
CA LYS A 160 25.53 -10.98 8.90
C LYS A 160 24.95 -9.57 8.99
N PRO A 161 25.36 -8.74 9.96
CA PRO A 161 24.95 -7.34 9.99
C PRO A 161 25.34 -6.60 8.70
N ALA A 162 24.41 -5.83 8.15
CA ALA A 162 24.63 -4.91 7.05
C ALA A 162 24.43 -3.47 7.58
N PRO A 163 25.51 -2.74 7.95
CA PRO A 163 25.39 -1.44 8.60
C PRO A 163 24.62 -0.44 7.75
N LEU A 164 23.72 0.30 8.41
CA LEU A 164 22.97 1.40 7.81
C LEU A 164 23.91 2.60 7.59
N ASN A 165 24.06 3.03 6.34
CA ASN A 165 24.86 4.20 5.97
C ASN A 165 24.01 5.46 5.92
N SER A 166 22.79 5.35 5.37
CA SER A 166 21.85 6.47 5.24
C SER A 166 20.42 5.97 5.29
N CYS A 167 19.52 6.87 5.69
CA CYS A 167 18.09 6.67 5.65
C CYS A 167 17.42 8.03 5.42
N SER A 168 16.64 8.16 4.34
CA SER A 168 15.92 9.39 4.00
C SER A 168 14.54 9.10 3.44
N ALA A 169 13.60 10.03 3.58
CA ALA A 169 12.29 9.89 2.92
C ALA A 169 12.51 9.87 1.41
N SER A 170 11.83 8.97 0.70
CA SER A 170 11.98 8.90 -0.75
C SER A 170 11.39 10.14 -1.42
N GLY A 171 12.14 10.73 -2.34
CA GLY A 171 11.69 11.90 -3.11
C GLY A 171 10.66 11.57 -4.19
N TRP A 172 10.54 10.29 -4.56
CA TRP A 172 9.76 9.80 -5.69
C TRP A 172 8.66 8.83 -5.27
N TYR A 173 8.77 8.20 -4.09
CA TYR A 173 7.73 7.35 -3.51
C TYR A 173 7.28 7.82 -2.12
N PRO A 174 6.19 8.61 -2.03
CA PRO A 174 5.62 9.02 -0.75
C PRO A 174 5.29 7.84 0.16
N GLY A 175 5.72 7.90 1.43
CA GLY A 175 5.50 6.82 2.41
C GLY A 175 6.50 5.67 2.31
N ALA A 176 7.48 5.78 1.41
CA ALA A 176 8.66 4.95 1.37
C ALA A 176 9.90 5.75 1.78
N TRP A 177 10.93 5.02 2.16
CA TRP A 177 12.20 5.52 2.64
C TRP A 177 13.32 4.86 1.84
N GLU A 178 14.32 5.65 1.47
CA GLU A 178 15.54 5.17 0.85
C GLU A 178 16.54 4.86 1.95
N VAL A 179 17.01 3.62 1.96
CA VAL A 179 17.93 3.06 2.94
C VAL A 179 19.16 2.55 2.20
N GLU A 180 20.34 3.06 2.53
CA GLU A 180 21.61 2.53 2.03
C GLU A 180 22.26 1.69 3.12
N VAL A 181 22.67 0.47 2.79
CA VAL A 181 23.41 -0.43 3.69
C VAL A 181 24.70 -0.90 3.05
N THR A 182 25.68 -1.25 3.88
CA THR A 182 26.93 -1.89 3.42
C THR A 182 26.88 -3.39 3.67
N LEU A 183 27.14 -4.21 2.65
CA LEU A 183 27.24 -5.66 2.79
C LEU A 183 28.52 -6.06 3.53
N SER A 184 28.49 -7.20 4.23
CA SER A 184 29.72 -7.73 4.82
C SER A 184 30.71 -8.17 3.73
N PRO A 185 32.02 -7.88 3.87
CA PRO A 185 33.05 -8.33 2.92
C PRO A 185 33.26 -9.84 2.94
N ASP A 186 32.75 -10.52 3.96
CA ASP A 186 32.89 -11.96 4.15
C ASP A 186 31.68 -12.74 3.61
N LEU A 187 30.80 -12.11 2.81
CA LEU A 187 29.69 -12.80 2.17
C LEU A 187 30.19 -13.57 0.94
N PRO A 188 29.78 -14.84 0.77
CA PRO A 188 30.13 -15.59 -0.43
C PRO A 188 29.38 -15.03 -1.65
N PRO A 189 29.95 -15.17 -2.87
CA PRO A 189 29.22 -14.87 -4.11
C PRO A 189 27.92 -15.68 -4.22
N GLY A 190 26.88 -15.06 -4.77
CA GLY A 190 25.57 -15.67 -5.01
C GLY A 190 24.40 -14.96 -4.33
N GLU A 191 23.23 -15.59 -4.41
CA GLU A 191 22.00 -15.05 -3.83
C GLU A 191 22.03 -15.10 -2.30
N THR A 192 21.94 -13.94 -1.67
CA THR A 192 22.02 -13.76 -0.22
C THR A 192 20.69 -13.20 0.30
N PRO A 193 20.08 -13.80 1.34
CA PRO A 193 18.87 -13.25 1.93
C PRO A 193 19.17 -11.93 2.64
N LEU A 194 18.34 -10.93 2.42
CA LEU A 194 18.37 -9.63 3.05
C LEU A 194 17.10 -9.43 3.85
N VAL A 195 17.26 -9.04 5.11
CA VAL A 195 16.19 -8.91 6.10
C VAL A 195 16.35 -7.59 6.82
N LEU A 196 15.24 -6.86 6.96
CA LEU A 196 15.18 -5.61 7.70
C LEU A 196 14.32 -5.82 8.94
N GLU A 197 14.78 -5.32 10.07
CA GLU A 197 14.07 -5.35 11.34
C GLU A 197 13.88 -3.91 11.85
N VAL A 198 12.67 -3.61 12.31
CA VAL A 198 12.33 -2.32 12.93
C VAL A 198 11.61 -2.60 14.25
N GLU A 199 12.22 -2.17 15.35
CA GLU A 199 11.66 -2.35 16.70
C GLU A 199 11.22 -3.79 17.00
N GLY A 200 12.03 -4.78 16.58
CA GLY A 200 11.76 -6.21 16.80
C GLY A 200 10.83 -6.85 15.75
N LEU A 201 10.29 -6.09 14.80
CA LEU A 201 9.44 -6.61 13.73
C LEU A 201 10.23 -6.79 12.44
N THR A 202 10.14 -7.99 11.86
CA THR A 202 10.98 -8.43 10.74
C THR A 202 10.23 -8.33 9.42
N SER A 203 10.93 -7.91 8.37
CA SER A 203 10.39 -7.88 7.01
C SER A 203 10.30 -9.30 6.43
N PRO A 204 9.51 -9.51 5.36
CA PRO A 204 9.74 -10.64 4.47
C PRO A 204 11.21 -10.68 4.01
N GLN A 205 11.72 -11.89 3.72
CA GLN A 205 13.06 -12.05 3.19
C GLN A 205 13.10 -11.63 1.73
N TYR A 206 14.06 -10.77 1.39
CA TYR A 206 14.40 -10.44 0.00
C TYR A 206 15.74 -11.04 -0.37
N ARG A 207 16.06 -11.13 -1.66
CA ARG A 207 17.36 -11.63 -2.11
C ARG A 207 18.13 -10.52 -2.80
N VAL A 208 19.42 -10.42 -2.47
CA VAL A 208 20.40 -9.60 -3.16
C VAL A 208 21.51 -10.51 -3.65
N ARG A 209 22.01 -10.25 -4.86
CA ARG A 209 23.14 -11.00 -5.41
C ARG A 209 24.46 -10.40 -4.94
N VAL A 210 25.30 -11.23 -4.35
CA VAL A 210 26.71 -10.90 -4.09
C VAL A 210 27.52 -11.33 -5.31
N GLU A 211 28.30 -10.41 -5.89
CA GLU A 211 29.12 -10.67 -7.08
C GLU A 211 30.37 -11.51 -6.81
#